data_AF-A0A7S4D2F0-F1
#
_entry.id   AF-A0A7S4D2F0-F1
#
_cell.length_a   1.000
_cell.length_b   1.000
_cell.length_c   1.000
_cell.angle_alpha   90.00
_cell.angle_beta   90.00
_cell.angle_gamma   90.00
#
_symmetry.space_group_name_H-M   'P 1'
#
loop_
_entity.id
_entity.type
_entity.pdbx_description
1 polymer ?
#
loop_
_entity_poly.entity_id
_entity_poly.type
_entity_poly.pdbx_seq_one_letter_code
_entity_poly.pdbx_strand_id
1 'polypeptide(L)'
;NNWIYTGDCAQVWSLQKKDCIDWMHGNTLFWDFEDDMIYYNSRSLDSFYKIDRKTRRRLWGVGRMGTMQLQDAEGKAAPSIFYHAHSVDKQDDLTYMIYDNNYNNRHAWHGGPRVANLHFQSGMTEITLSPDLREARVSWSWFAPRNYSSIYNGDADTLPNRNVLGTFPQGIALLEVNRQGQVVWELR
;
A
#
# COMPACT_ATOMS: atom_id res chain seq x y z
N ASN A 1 15.84 -29.63 -7.00
CA ASN A 1 15.04 -29.45 -5.76
C ASN A 1 15.55 -28.27 -4.97
N ASN A 2 15.21 -27.05 -5.40
CA ASN A 2 15.49 -25.83 -4.62
C ASN A 2 14.17 -25.31 -4.08
N TRP A 3 13.84 -25.72 -2.86
CA TRP A 3 12.81 -25.05 -2.08
C TRP A 3 13.39 -23.69 -1.68
N ILE A 4 12.84 -22.61 -2.22
CA ILE A 4 13.01 -21.29 -1.62
C ILE A 4 12.27 -21.36 -0.29
N TYR A 5 13.01 -21.47 0.80
CA TYR A 5 12.47 -21.23 2.13
C TYR A 5 12.06 -19.76 2.19
N THR A 6 10.78 -19.45 1.97
CA THR A 6 10.19 -18.21 2.49
C THR A 6 9.96 -18.45 3.98
N GLY A 7 11.05 -18.45 4.74
CA GLY A 7 10.97 -18.26 6.17
C GLY A 7 10.39 -16.87 6.38
N ASP A 8 9.08 -16.82 6.63
CA ASP A 8 8.44 -15.62 7.09
C ASP A 8 9.16 -15.26 8.39
N CYS A 9 9.87 -14.13 8.39
CA CYS A 9 10.22 -13.49 9.65
C CYS A 9 8.91 -12.88 10.15
N ALA A 10 7.97 -13.72 10.57
CA ALA A 10 6.74 -13.25 11.17
C ALA A 10 7.17 -12.32 12.30
N GLN A 11 6.88 -11.02 12.15
CA GLN A 11 7.11 -10.02 13.18
C GLN A 11 6.12 -10.31 14.31
N VAL A 12 6.37 -11.36 15.08
CA VAL A 12 6.16 -11.27 16.51
C VAL A 12 7.31 -10.39 16.98
N TRP A 13 6.99 -9.15 17.37
CA TRP A 13 7.91 -8.06 17.77
C TRP A 13 9.02 -8.44 18.78
N SER A 14 9.07 -9.69 19.24
CA SER A 14 9.99 -10.24 20.22
C SER A 14 10.92 -11.36 19.73
N LEU A 15 10.87 -11.81 18.46
CA LEU A 15 11.67 -12.96 17.98
C LEU A 15 12.32 -12.72 16.61
N GLN A 16 13.08 -11.63 16.46
CA GLN A 16 14.08 -11.59 15.39
C GLN A 16 15.16 -12.62 15.71
N LYS A 17 15.15 -13.77 15.00
CA LYS A 17 16.34 -14.63 14.95
C LYS A 17 17.47 -13.81 14.33
N LYS A 18 18.63 -13.85 14.98
CA LYS A 18 19.82 -13.03 14.70
C LYS A 18 20.36 -13.13 13.26
N ASP A 19 19.87 -14.09 12.47
CA ASP A 19 20.32 -14.40 11.10
C ASP A 19 19.22 -14.35 10.04
N CYS A 20 18.07 -13.71 10.30
CA CYS A 20 16.98 -13.63 9.32
C CYS A 20 16.62 -12.17 8.99
N ILE A 21 16.57 -11.85 7.69
CA ILE A 21 16.25 -10.51 7.18
C ILE A 21 14.79 -10.50 6.71
N ASP A 22 14.00 -9.61 7.29
CA ASP A 22 12.62 -9.30 6.85
C ASP A 22 12.65 -8.43 5.60
N TRP A 23 12.93 -9.05 4.46
CA TRP A 23 13.20 -8.33 3.21
C TRP A 23 11.93 -8.00 2.41
N MET A 24 10.83 -8.73 2.62
CA MET A 24 9.54 -8.43 1.98
C MET A 24 8.56 -7.75 2.93
N HIS A 25 8.44 -8.23 4.15
CA HIS A 25 7.39 -7.83 5.09
C HIS A 25 6.01 -7.85 4.42
N GLY A 26 5.52 -9.05 4.13
CA GLY A 26 4.19 -9.24 3.54
C GLY A 26 3.09 -8.94 4.56
N ASN A 27 2.16 -8.05 4.25
CA ASN A 27 1.11 -7.62 5.17
C ASN A 27 -0.30 -7.59 4.55
N THR A 28 -0.44 -7.99 3.29
CA THR A 28 -1.73 -8.24 2.64
C THR A 28 -1.60 -9.42 1.70
N LEU A 29 -2.53 -10.36 1.80
CA LEU A 29 -2.72 -11.45 0.87
C LEU A 29 -4.22 -11.72 0.75
N PHE A 30 -4.76 -11.66 -0.45
CA PHE A 30 -6.12 -12.11 -0.71
C PHE A 30 -6.19 -12.93 -1.99
N TRP A 31 -7.17 -13.82 -2.04
CA TRP A 31 -7.44 -14.67 -3.18
C TRP A 31 -8.76 -14.24 -3.81
N ASP A 32 -8.69 -13.81 -5.06
CA ASP A 32 -9.85 -13.64 -5.92
C ASP A 32 -10.26 -15.01 -6.49
N PHE A 33 -11.36 -15.54 -5.99
CA PHE A 33 -11.86 -16.86 -6.38
C PHE A 33 -12.46 -16.89 -7.78
N GLU A 34 -12.99 -15.77 -8.25
CA GLU A 34 -13.62 -15.67 -9.57
C GLU A 34 -12.56 -15.72 -10.67
N ASP A 35 -11.47 -14.96 -10.47
CA ASP A 35 -10.33 -14.92 -11.40
C ASP A 35 -9.29 -16.03 -11.16
N ASP A 36 -9.34 -16.73 -10.03
CA ASP A 36 -8.32 -17.68 -9.56
C ASP A 36 -6.92 -17.04 -9.40
N MET A 37 -6.89 -15.84 -8.82
CA MET A 37 -5.69 -14.98 -8.72
C MET A 37 -5.36 -14.63 -7.28
N ILE A 38 -4.07 -14.62 -6.95
CA ILE A 38 -3.57 -14.13 -5.65
C ILE A 38 -3.07 -12.70 -5.83
N TYR A 39 -3.43 -11.86 -4.87
CA TYR A 39 -2.89 -10.53 -4.72
C TYR A 39 -2.05 -10.47 -3.44
N TYR A 40 -0.88 -9.87 -3.54
CA TYR A 40 0.10 -9.82 -2.45
C TYR A 40 0.74 -8.44 -2.37
N ASN A 41 0.73 -7.85 -1.17
CA ASN A 41 1.43 -6.60 -0.87
C ASN A 41 2.71 -6.87 -0.07
N SER A 42 3.80 -6.24 -0.49
CA SER A 42 5.10 -6.31 0.15
C SER A 42 5.48 -4.93 0.66
N ARG A 43 5.39 -4.74 1.98
CA ARG A 43 5.64 -3.45 2.63
C ARG A 43 7.04 -2.95 2.39
N SER A 44 8.05 -3.82 2.53
CA SER A 44 9.46 -3.42 2.43
C SER A 44 9.90 -3.17 0.98
N LEU A 45 9.15 -3.68 0.00
CA LEU A 45 9.44 -3.47 -1.42
C LEU A 45 8.67 -2.30 -2.01
N ASP A 46 7.77 -1.65 -1.25
CA ASP A 46 6.87 -0.61 -1.75
C ASP A 46 6.15 -1.08 -3.03
N SER A 47 5.59 -2.30 -3.00
CA SER A 47 4.97 -2.91 -4.19
C SER A 47 3.90 -3.95 -3.85
N PHE A 48 2.89 -4.02 -4.71
CA PHE A 48 1.92 -5.11 -4.72
C PHE A 48 1.83 -5.79 -6.08
N TYR A 49 1.35 -7.04 -6.09
CA TYR A 49 1.46 -7.94 -7.21
C TYR A 49 0.19 -8.75 -7.45
N LYS A 50 -0.15 -8.99 -8.72
CA LYS A 50 -1.08 -10.04 -9.13
C LYS A 50 -0.30 -11.28 -9.55
N ILE A 51 -0.69 -12.42 -9.00
CA ILE A 51 -0.02 -13.70 -9.15
C ILE A 51 -1.04 -14.73 -9.60
N ASP A 52 -0.74 -15.43 -10.68
CA ASP A 52 -1.53 -16.57 -11.13
C ASP A 52 -1.36 -17.72 -10.12
N ARG A 53 -2.46 -18.16 -9.50
CA ARG A 53 -2.41 -19.13 -8.40
C ARG A 53 -1.91 -20.50 -8.84
N LYS A 54 -2.28 -20.93 -10.05
CA LYS A 54 -1.97 -22.27 -10.59
C LYS A 54 -0.51 -22.38 -11.00
N THR A 55 -0.03 -21.40 -11.75
CA THR A 55 1.33 -21.37 -12.32
C THR A 55 2.34 -20.73 -11.38
N ARG A 56 1.88 -20.01 -10.36
CA ARG A 56 2.69 -19.25 -9.39
C ARG A 56 3.52 -18.13 -10.05
N ARG A 57 3.12 -17.71 -11.25
CA ARG A 57 3.80 -16.64 -11.99
C ARG A 57 3.21 -15.30 -11.58
N ARG A 58 4.09 -14.35 -11.27
CA ARG A 58 3.71 -12.93 -11.18
C ARG A 58 3.32 -12.44 -12.57
N LEU A 59 2.07 -11.99 -12.72
CA LEU A 59 1.55 -11.45 -13.97
C LEU A 59 1.96 -9.99 -14.14
N TRP A 60 1.78 -9.20 -13.07
CA TRP A 60 2.22 -7.82 -13.01
C TRP A 60 2.51 -7.39 -11.57
N GLY A 61 3.14 -6.23 -11.42
CA GLY A 61 3.29 -5.54 -10.14
C GLY A 61 3.20 -4.04 -10.31
N VAL A 62 2.77 -3.37 -9.25
CA VAL A 62 2.69 -1.90 -9.14
C VAL A 62 3.57 -1.47 -7.97
N GLY A 63 4.24 -0.32 -8.09
CA GLY A 63 5.20 0.18 -7.10
C GLY A 63 6.65 -0.01 -7.52
N ARG A 64 7.59 0.25 -6.60
CA ARG A 64 9.04 0.34 -6.90
C ARG A 64 9.63 -0.90 -7.59
N MET A 65 9.15 -2.08 -7.23
CA MET A 65 9.59 -3.38 -7.75
C MET A 65 8.56 -3.99 -8.71
N GLY A 66 7.60 -3.18 -9.17
CA GLY A 66 6.56 -3.55 -10.11
C GLY A 66 7.03 -3.61 -11.56
N THR A 67 6.15 -4.10 -12.43
CA THR A 67 6.35 -4.15 -13.88
C THR A 67 5.56 -3.07 -14.62
N MET A 68 4.64 -2.39 -13.93
CA MET A 68 3.83 -1.30 -14.47
C MET A 68 4.57 0.03 -14.29
N GLN A 69 4.51 0.90 -15.31
CA GLN A 69 4.94 2.28 -15.17
C GLN A 69 3.95 3.02 -14.28
N LEU A 70 4.45 3.60 -13.20
CA LEU A 70 3.63 4.27 -12.21
C LEU A 70 3.58 5.78 -12.46
N GLN A 71 2.39 6.35 -12.42
CA GLN A 71 2.13 7.77 -12.58
C GLN A 71 1.48 8.35 -11.33
N ASP A 72 1.86 9.57 -10.96
CA ASP A 72 1.16 10.36 -9.93
C ASP A 72 -0.21 10.86 -10.43
N ALA A 73 -0.90 11.65 -9.61
CA ALA A 73 -2.24 12.15 -9.92
C ALA A 73 -2.24 13.12 -11.11
N GLU A 74 -1.09 13.75 -11.39
CA GLU A 74 -0.86 14.66 -12.51
C GLU A 74 -0.42 13.92 -13.79
N GLY A 75 -0.31 12.58 -13.75
CA GLY A 75 0.09 11.75 -14.89
C GLY A 75 1.60 11.70 -15.12
N LYS A 76 2.42 12.19 -14.18
CA LYS A 76 3.88 12.17 -14.30
C LYS A 76 4.42 10.86 -13.75
N ALA A 77 5.36 10.28 -14.50
CA ALA A 77 6.03 9.05 -14.09
C ALA A 77 6.79 9.23 -12.76
N ALA A 78 6.59 8.29 -11.84
CA ALA A 78 7.23 8.26 -10.53
C ALA A 78 7.78 6.85 -10.23
N PRO A 79 8.93 6.72 -9.54
CA PRO A 79 9.47 5.42 -9.18
C PRO A 79 8.67 4.72 -8.07
N SER A 80 7.95 5.48 -7.23
CA SER A 80 6.93 4.98 -6.30
C SER A 80 6.02 6.14 -5.87
N ILE A 81 4.75 5.86 -5.63
CA ILE A 81 3.73 6.81 -5.14
C ILE A 81 3.20 6.44 -3.75
N PHE A 82 3.55 5.26 -3.23
CA PHE A 82 3.24 4.78 -1.88
C PHE A 82 4.49 4.17 -1.25
N TYR A 83 4.56 4.20 0.09
CA TYR A 83 5.72 3.78 0.85
C TYR A 83 5.32 3.06 2.13
N HIS A 84 5.80 1.82 2.29
CA HIS A 84 5.52 0.93 3.40
C HIS A 84 4.01 0.69 3.62
N ALA A 85 3.27 0.63 2.51
CA ALA A 85 1.83 0.52 2.49
C ALA A 85 1.29 -0.75 3.18
N HIS A 86 0.04 -0.67 3.60
CA HIS A 86 -0.80 -1.76 4.09
C HIS A 86 -2.09 -1.82 3.28
N SER A 87 -2.85 -2.88 3.51
CA SER A 87 -4.20 -3.13 3.02
C SER A 87 -4.44 -2.72 1.57
N VAL A 88 -4.00 -3.59 0.66
CA VAL A 88 -4.38 -3.50 -0.75
C VAL A 88 -5.74 -4.19 -0.93
N ASP A 89 -6.77 -3.41 -1.22
CA ASP A 89 -8.13 -3.88 -1.46
C ASP A 89 -8.53 -3.71 -2.94
N LYS A 90 -9.09 -4.77 -3.55
CA LYS A 90 -9.55 -4.76 -4.94
C LYS A 90 -10.96 -4.19 -4.99
N GLN A 91 -11.11 -3.05 -5.65
CA GLN A 91 -12.41 -2.40 -5.85
C GLN A 91 -13.13 -2.96 -7.08
N ASP A 92 -12.37 -3.19 -8.14
CA ASP A 92 -12.78 -3.83 -9.39
C ASP A 92 -11.53 -4.39 -10.10
N ASP A 93 -11.65 -4.86 -11.34
CA ASP A 93 -10.55 -5.49 -12.07
C ASP A 93 -9.33 -4.58 -12.29
N LEU A 94 -9.55 -3.26 -12.35
CA LEU A 94 -8.55 -2.26 -12.68
C LEU A 94 -8.29 -1.26 -11.56
N THR A 95 -9.10 -1.24 -10.50
CA THR A 95 -9.03 -0.24 -9.44
C THR A 95 -8.75 -0.88 -8.09
N TYR A 96 -7.76 -0.33 -7.38
CA TYR A 96 -7.27 -0.84 -6.10
C TYR A 96 -7.17 0.31 -5.09
N MET A 97 -7.61 0.07 -3.86
CA MET A 97 -7.39 0.97 -2.73
C MET A 97 -6.18 0.49 -1.93
N ILE A 98 -5.39 1.44 -1.42
CA ILE A 98 -4.19 1.16 -0.63
C ILE A 98 -4.14 2.11 0.56
N TYR A 99 -3.83 1.57 1.74
CA TYR A 99 -3.40 2.39 2.87
C TYR A 99 -1.91 2.72 2.74
N ASP A 100 -1.59 3.95 2.34
CA ASP A 100 -0.22 4.42 2.22
C ASP A 100 0.27 4.96 3.57
N ASN A 101 1.13 4.21 4.27
CA ASN A 101 1.78 4.70 5.48
C ASN A 101 2.73 5.87 5.21
N ASN A 102 3.18 6.03 3.96
CA ASN A 102 4.15 7.02 3.52
C ASN A 102 5.45 7.04 4.36
N TYR A 103 5.74 5.93 5.02
CA TYR A 103 6.85 5.84 5.96
C TYR A 103 8.17 5.75 5.20
N ASN A 104 9.19 6.47 5.68
CA ASN A 104 10.52 6.50 5.06
C ASN A 104 10.52 6.91 3.57
N ASN A 105 9.51 7.68 3.13
CA ASN A 105 9.51 8.32 1.83
C ASN A 105 10.63 9.37 1.77
N ARG A 106 11.75 8.99 1.15
CA ARG A 106 12.93 9.85 1.02
C ARG A 106 12.79 10.92 -0.07
N HIS A 107 11.74 10.86 -0.89
CA HIS A 107 11.47 11.88 -1.92
C HIS A 107 10.64 13.06 -1.38
N ALA A 108 9.93 12.88 -0.26
CA ALA A 108 9.37 13.99 0.54
C ALA A 108 10.44 14.81 1.30
N TRP A 109 11.73 14.52 1.07
CA TRP A 109 12.86 15.10 1.79
C TRP A 109 13.41 16.35 1.10
N HIS A 110 13.13 17.54 1.64
CA HIS A 110 13.70 18.81 1.17
C HIS A 110 15.05 19.18 1.81
N GLY A 111 15.97 18.22 1.98
CA GLY A 111 17.39 18.52 2.23
C GLY A 111 17.78 19.03 3.63
N GLY A 112 16.94 18.86 4.67
CA GLY A 112 17.31 19.19 6.07
C GLY A 112 18.26 18.17 6.72
N PRO A 113 18.70 18.37 7.97
CA PRO A 113 19.40 17.33 8.75
C PRO A 113 18.46 16.14 8.98
N ARG A 114 18.97 14.90 8.88
CA ARG A 114 18.24 13.62 9.05
C ARG A 114 17.56 13.49 10.42
N VAL A 115 16.48 14.24 10.66
CA VAL A 115 15.55 13.95 11.74
C VAL A 115 14.59 12.91 11.17
N ALA A 116 14.89 11.64 11.43
CA ALA A 116 13.99 10.55 11.09
C ALA A 116 12.57 10.89 11.58
N ASN A 117 11.57 10.70 10.71
CA ASN A 117 10.15 10.57 11.09
C ASN A 117 9.31 11.84 11.31
N LEU A 118 9.73 13.06 10.92
CA LEU A 118 8.92 14.26 11.20
C LEU A 118 7.90 14.68 10.12
N HIS A 119 7.92 14.12 8.91
CA HIS A 119 7.09 14.61 7.78
C HIS A 119 6.29 13.54 7.02
N PHE A 120 5.97 12.39 7.61
CA PHE A 120 5.10 11.41 6.94
C PHE A 120 3.63 11.66 7.31
N GLN A 121 2.78 11.73 6.29
CA GLN A 121 1.33 11.67 6.41
C GLN A 121 0.88 10.35 5.84
N SER A 122 0.25 9.49 6.65
CA SER A 122 -0.39 8.31 6.09
C SER A 122 -1.71 8.70 5.43
N GLY A 123 -2.15 7.92 4.47
CA GLY A 123 -3.29 8.24 3.65
C GLY A 123 -3.91 7.02 2.99
N MET A 124 -4.96 7.30 2.23
CA MET A 124 -5.69 6.33 1.44
C MET A 124 -5.47 6.73 -0.03
N THR A 125 -5.00 5.80 -0.84
CA THR A 125 -4.62 6.05 -2.23
C THR A 125 -5.30 5.02 -3.13
N GLU A 126 -6.05 5.51 -4.10
CA GLU A 126 -6.66 4.70 -5.15
C GLU A 126 -5.74 4.68 -6.38
N ILE A 127 -5.52 3.49 -6.93
CA ILE A 127 -4.72 3.25 -8.11
C ILE A 127 -5.59 2.61 -9.17
N THR A 128 -5.61 3.21 -10.37
CA THR A 128 -6.23 2.63 -11.57
C THR A 128 -5.17 2.11 -12.52
N LEU A 129 -5.37 0.91 -13.06
CA LEU A 129 -4.48 0.25 -14.00
C LEU A 129 -4.94 0.47 -15.45
N SER A 130 -3.96 0.57 -16.34
CA SER A 130 -4.13 0.50 -17.79
C SER A 130 -3.28 -0.66 -18.32
N PRO A 131 -3.79 -1.91 -18.30
CA PRO A 131 -2.99 -3.10 -18.57
C PRO A 131 -2.37 -3.11 -19.98
N ASP A 132 -3.10 -2.62 -20.99
CA ASP A 132 -2.63 -2.56 -22.38
C ASP A 132 -1.40 -1.65 -22.54
N LEU A 133 -1.36 -0.57 -21.75
CA LEU A 133 -0.24 0.38 -21.71
C LEU A 133 0.83 -0.06 -20.71
N ARG A 134 0.54 -1.06 -19.87
CA ARG A 134 1.33 -1.45 -18.70
C ARG A 134 1.58 -0.27 -17.77
N GLU A 135 0.55 0.54 -17.55
CA GLU A 135 0.59 1.72 -16.71
C GLU A 135 -0.32 1.54 -15.49
N ALA A 136 0.00 2.27 -14.42
CA ALA A 136 -0.81 2.43 -13.24
C ALA A 136 -0.75 3.90 -12.81
N ARG A 137 -1.86 4.49 -12.39
CA ARG A 137 -1.94 5.91 -12.01
C ARG A 137 -2.68 6.10 -10.70
N VAL A 138 -2.30 7.11 -9.92
CA VAL A 138 -3.14 7.60 -8.81
C VAL A 138 -4.42 8.18 -9.41
N SER A 139 -5.57 7.58 -9.10
CA SER A 139 -6.88 8.13 -9.50
C SER A 139 -7.50 9.02 -8.43
N TRP A 140 -7.14 8.78 -7.18
CA TRP A 140 -7.59 9.55 -6.02
C TRP A 140 -6.64 9.34 -4.85
N SER A 141 -6.47 10.34 -4.01
CA SER A 141 -5.79 10.17 -2.72
C SER A 141 -6.32 11.15 -1.68
N TRP A 142 -6.20 10.74 -0.42
CA TRP A 142 -6.41 11.61 0.74
C TRP A 142 -5.39 11.28 1.81
N PHE A 143 -4.74 12.31 2.36
CA PHE A 143 -3.74 12.16 3.41
C PHE A 143 -4.24 12.75 4.71
N ALA A 144 -4.08 12.00 5.79
CA ALA A 144 -4.55 12.41 7.09
C ALA A 144 -3.70 13.56 7.67
N PRO A 145 -4.29 14.39 8.54
CA PRO A 145 -3.52 15.25 9.42
C PRO A 145 -2.43 14.47 10.16
N ARG A 146 -1.31 15.14 10.43
CA ARG A 146 -0.09 14.51 10.99
C ARG A 146 -0.33 13.74 12.29
N ASN A 147 -1.26 14.19 13.13
CA ASN A 147 -1.59 13.53 14.39
C ASN A 147 -2.33 12.19 14.21
N TYR A 148 -2.77 11.86 12.98
CA TYR A 148 -3.33 10.55 12.65
C TYR A 148 -2.37 9.65 11.88
N SER A 149 -1.21 10.16 11.48
CA SER A 149 -0.27 9.38 10.67
C SER A 149 0.16 8.09 11.38
N SER A 150 0.12 6.97 10.66
CA SER A 150 0.58 5.67 11.17
C SER A 150 1.77 5.16 10.37
N ILE A 151 2.92 4.90 11.01
CA ILE A 151 4.11 4.32 10.34
C ILE A 151 3.99 2.81 10.09
N TYR A 152 3.10 2.15 10.83
CA TYR A 152 2.81 0.72 10.77
C TYR A 152 1.30 0.51 10.87
N ASN A 153 0.80 -0.61 10.35
CA ASN A 153 -0.62 -0.96 10.31
C ASN A 153 -1.47 0.14 9.64
N GLY A 154 -2.78 0.02 9.76
CA GLY A 154 -3.75 0.87 9.09
C GLY A 154 -4.44 0.12 7.96
N ASP A 155 -5.58 0.66 7.56
CA ASP A 155 -6.50 0.04 6.62
C ASP A 155 -7.27 1.12 5.85
N ALA A 156 -7.69 0.81 4.64
CA ALA A 156 -8.41 1.70 3.74
C ALA A 156 -9.41 0.90 2.89
N ASP A 157 -10.69 1.02 3.21
CA ASP A 157 -11.76 0.30 2.52
C ASP A 157 -12.72 1.28 1.84
N THR A 158 -13.11 0.98 0.61
CA THR A 158 -14.19 1.75 -0.04
C THR A 158 -15.55 1.21 0.42
N LEU A 159 -16.41 2.12 0.85
CA LEU A 159 -17.77 1.81 1.27
C LEU A 159 -18.76 1.78 0.07
N PRO A 160 -19.94 1.16 0.20
CA PRO A 160 -20.93 1.09 -0.89
C PRO A 160 -21.38 2.46 -1.43
N ASN A 161 -21.34 3.51 -0.61
CA ASN A 161 -21.63 4.90 -1.02
C ASN A 161 -20.46 5.58 -1.74
N ARG A 162 -19.38 4.84 -2.03
CA ARG A 162 -18.09 5.29 -2.57
C ARG A 162 -17.26 6.16 -1.64
N ASN A 163 -17.65 6.42 -0.39
CA ASN A 163 -16.71 6.99 0.58
C ASN A 163 -15.61 5.98 0.91
N VAL A 164 -14.54 6.44 1.56
CA VAL A 164 -13.43 5.59 1.96
C VAL A 164 -13.30 5.65 3.48
N LEU A 165 -13.33 4.48 4.12
CA LEU A 165 -13.11 4.29 5.54
C LEU A 165 -11.63 4.01 5.77
N GLY A 166 -10.97 4.84 6.58
CA GLY A 166 -9.56 4.69 6.92
C GLY A 166 -9.36 4.44 8.41
N THR A 167 -8.58 3.41 8.76
CA THR A 167 -8.13 3.17 10.14
C THR A 167 -6.74 3.77 10.35
N PHE A 168 -6.57 4.54 11.42
CA PHE A 168 -5.34 5.27 11.73
C PHE A 168 -4.87 4.92 13.15
N PRO A 169 -4.22 3.75 13.35
CA PRO A 169 -3.99 3.19 14.68
C PRO A 169 -3.14 4.06 15.61
N GLN A 170 -2.07 4.69 15.11
CA GLN A 170 -1.25 5.59 15.92
C GLN A 170 -1.98 6.89 16.27
N GLY A 171 -2.92 7.31 15.43
CA GLY A 171 -3.83 8.42 15.70
C GLY A 171 -5.00 8.08 16.61
N ILE A 172 -5.24 6.78 16.86
CA ILE A 172 -6.44 6.25 17.50
C ILE A 172 -7.70 6.84 16.83
N ALA A 173 -7.75 6.76 15.50
CA ALA A 173 -8.84 7.34 14.72
C ALA A 173 -9.38 6.37 13.67
N LEU A 174 -10.68 6.44 13.46
CA LEU A 174 -11.39 5.84 12.33
C LEU A 174 -12.13 6.96 11.60
N LEU A 175 -11.88 7.14 10.31
CA LEU A 175 -12.38 8.27 9.53
C LEU A 175 -13.11 7.77 8.28
N GLU A 176 -14.29 8.32 8.01
CA GLU A 176 -14.94 8.19 6.70
C GLU A 176 -14.73 9.47 5.91
N VAL A 177 -14.16 9.34 4.70
CA VAL A 177 -13.82 10.47 3.82
C VAL A 177 -14.55 10.32 2.49
N ASN A 178 -15.21 11.38 2.05
CA ASN A 178 -15.84 11.38 0.73
C ASN A 178 -14.83 11.63 -0.40
N ARG A 179 -15.26 11.45 -1.65
CA ARG A 179 -14.37 11.61 -2.82
C ARG A 179 -13.88 13.03 -3.06
N GLN A 180 -14.51 14.02 -2.43
CA GLN A 180 -14.05 15.41 -2.43
C GLN A 180 -12.99 15.69 -1.35
N GLY A 181 -12.60 14.68 -0.57
CA GLY A 181 -11.59 14.78 0.47
C GLY A 181 -12.10 15.34 1.81
N GLN A 182 -13.42 15.38 2.01
CA GLN A 182 -14.04 15.85 3.24
C GLN A 182 -14.25 14.68 4.20
N VAL A 183 -13.84 14.84 5.46
CA VAL A 183 -14.20 13.91 6.54
C VAL A 183 -15.68 14.08 6.83
N VAL A 184 -16.49 13.05 6.57
CA VAL A 184 -17.94 13.07 6.76
C VAL A 184 -18.39 12.36 8.04
N TRP A 185 -17.51 11.52 8.61
CA TRP A 185 -17.71 10.88 9.90
C TRP A 185 -16.37 10.53 10.55
N GLU A 186 -16.32 10.50 11.88
CA GLU A 186 -15.14 10.07 12.64
C GLU A 186 -15.50 9.41 13.99
N LEU A 187 -14.60 8.53 14.44
CA LEU A 187 -14.53 8.00 15.80
C LEU A 187 -13.11 8.15 16.35
N ARG A 188 -13.00 8.60 17.59
CA ARG A 188 -11.76 8.86 18.32
C ARG A 188 -11.86 8.37 19.76
#